data_AF-A0A2N2E8B9-F1
#
_entry.id   AF-A0A2N2E8B9-F1
#
_cell.length_a   1.000
_cell.length_b   1.000
_cell.length_c   1.000
_cell.angle_alpha   90.00
_cell.angle_beta   90.00
_cell.angle_gamma   90.00
#
_symmetry.space_group_name_H-M   'P 1'
#
loop_
_entity.id
_entity.type
_entity.pdbx_description
1 polymer ?
#
loop_
_entity_poly.entity_id
_entity_poly.type
_entity_poly.pdbx_seq_one_letter_code
_entity_poly.pdbx_strand_id
1 'polypeptide(L)'
;MKVLVIIGSPRTHGRTYKIVKMFEEYLNIYGVIETEYLYLRDLNIQSCRGCGICLERGEEYCPLKDDKTVIFDKMSSSDGVIIAVPNYSLQIPAITKNLFDRLSYVFHRPCFFHIAWVPIVTEGAFGYKEILKYLNTVGEFWGFNICRGVGFTMPNYEVNVDNTDIMNKKIGEAAKRFYEKMVGLKSPSPNLKKLVIFRFVRTLHSFKTNKEYRDYQYYKERGWFNSVYYYDVKLSLPKRMIGALIDKIALRQARK
;
A
#
# COMPACT_ATOMS: atom_id res chain seq x y z
N MET A 1 -7.09 -14.24 12.17
CA MET A 1 -6.74 -13.38 11.02
C MET A 1 -5.24 -13.41 10.83
N LYS A 2 -4.73 -13.24 9.62
CA LYS A 2 -3.31 -13.21 9.31
C LYS A 2 -2.83 -11.79 9.05
N VAL A 3 -1.82 -11.34 9.79
CA VAL A 3 -1.19 -10.04 9.62
C VAL A 3 0.25 -10.21 9.17
N LEU A 4 0.61 -9.54 8.07
CA LEU A 4 1.99 -9.43 7.62
C LEU A 4 2.61 -8.14 8.14
N VAL A 5 3.71 -8.26 8.87
CA VAL A 5 4.55 -7.13 9.26
C VAL A 5 5.74 -7.04 8.32
N ILE A 6 5.85 -5.93 7.60
CA ILE A 6 7.02 -5.60 6.78
C ILE A 6 7.87 -4.57 7.53
N ILE A 7 9.04 -5.00 8.01
CA ILE A 7 10.02 -4.14 8.67
C ILE A 7 11.02 -3.62 7.64
N GLY A 8 10.95 -2.33 7.32
CA GLY A 8 11.90 -1.64 6.44
C GLY A 8 13.18 -1.17 7.13
N SER A 9 13.26 -1.28 8.46
CA SER A 9 14.45 -0.91 9.22
C SER A 9 15.58 -1.92 8.98
N PRO A 10 16.83 -1.46 8.75
CA PRO A 10 17.99 -2.34 8.70
C PRO A 10 18.44 -2.84 10.08
N ARG A 11 17.97 -2.20 11.18
CA ARG A 11 18.43 -2.51 12.54
C ARG A 11 17.67 -3.69 13.15
N THR A 12 18.40 -4.61 13.77
CA THR A 12 17.82 -5.76 14.49
C THR A 12 17.17 -5.25 15.77
N HIS A 13 15.91 -5.60 16.02
CA HIS A 13 15.16 -5.21 17.23
C HIS A 13 15.22 -3.70 17.57
N GLY A 14 15.32 -2.84 16.55
CA GLY A 14 15.38 -1.40 16.72
C GLY A 14 14.05 -0.79 17.18
N ARG A 15 14.01 0.55 17.32
CA ARG A 15 12.83 1.29 17.77
C ARG A 15 11.57 0.99 16.95
N THR A 16 11.69 0.93 15.62
CA THR A 16 10.59 0.58 14.72
C THR A 16 9.97 -0.78 15.07
N TYR A 17 10.80 -1.78 15.35
CA TYR A 17 10.35 -3.11 15.76
C TYR A 17 9.64 -3.06 17.13
N LYS A 18 10.19 -2.32 18.11
CA LYS A 18 9.56 -2.18 19.43
C LYS A 18 8.16 -1.57 19.35
N ILE A 19 7.97 -0.52 18.54
CA ILE A 19 6.63 0.07 18.32
C ILE A 19 5.67 -0.94 17.67
N VAL A 20 6.15 -1.76 16.74
CA VAL A 20 5.33 -2.83 16.14
C VAL A 20 4.92 -3.87 17.19
N LYS A 21 5.82 -4.29 18.08
CA LYS A 21 5.48 -5.23 19.16
C LYS A 21 4.42 -4.68 20.10
N MET A 22 4.53 -3.42 20.50
CA MET A 22 3.50 -2.74 21.28
C MET A 22 2.17 -2.67 20.52
N PHE A 23 2.20 -2.35 19.22
CA PHE A 23 1.00 -2.35 18.38
C PHE A 23 0.33 -3.73 18.31
N GLU A 24 1.13 -4.79 18.18
CA GLU A 24 0.65 -6.17 18.17
C GLU A 24 0.02 -6.57 19.52
N GLU A 25 0.61 -6.18 20.65
CA GLU A 25 0.02 -6.41 21.98
C GLU A 25 -1.40 -5.83 22.06
N TYR A 26 -1.60 -4.58 21.63
CA TYR A 26 -2.94 -3.99 21.56
C TYR A 26 -3.86 -4.66 20.54
N LEU A 27 -3.31 -5.14 19.43
CA LEU A 27 -4.09 -5.80 18.39
C LEU A 27 -4.64 -7.15 18.88
N ASN A 28 -3.84 -7.92 19.62
CA ASN A 28 -4.19 -9.22 20.17
C ASN A 28 -5.29 -9.15 21.26
N ILE A 29 -5.56 -7.98 21.83
CA ILE A 29 -6.70 -7.78 22.75
C ILE A 29 -8.04 -8.02 22.03
N TYR A 30 -8.11 -7.78 20.72
CA TYR A 30 -9.36 -7.83 19.97
C TYR A 30 -9.67 -9.21 19.37
N GLY A 31 -8.68 -10.09 19.25
CA GLY A 31 -8.87 -11.45 18.72
C GLY A 31 -7.55 -12.17 18.43
N VAL A 32 -7.66 -13.42 17.96
CA VAL A 32 -6.50 -14.24 17.59
C VAL A 32 -5.93 -13.78 16.25
N ILE A 33 -4.73 -13.20 16.29
CA ILE A 33 -3.98 -12.72 15.13
C ILE A 33 -2.71 -13.56 14.97
N GLU A 34 -2.58 -14.19 13.80
CA GLU A 34 -1.32 -14.80 13.37
C GLU A 34 -0.45 -13.72 12.73
N THR A 35 0.67 -13.38 13.37
CA THR A 35 1.59 -12.35 12.88
C THR A 35 2.80 -12.99 12.19
N GLU A 36 3.01 -12.66 10.93
CA GLU A 36 4.18 -13.05 10.16
C GLU A 36 5.11 -11.85 9.96
N TYR A 37 6.41 -12.01 10.22
CA TYR A 37 7.40 -10.95 10.06
C TYR A 37 8.25 -11.13 8.79
N LEU A 38 8.35 -10.07 7.99
CA LEU A 38 9.31 -9.92 6.92
C LEU A 38 10.24 -8.75 7.21
N TYR A 39 11.51 -9.05 7.39
CA TYR A 39 12.56 -8.06 7.53
C TYR A 39 13.20 -7.83 6.17
N LEU A 40 13.01 -6.66 5.57
CA LEU A 40 13.47 -6.43 4.19
C LEU A 40 14.98 -6.59 4.04
N ARG A 41 15.74 -6.29 5.10
CA ARG A 41 17.20 -6.45 5.14
C ARG A 41 17.68 -7.90 4.99
N ASP A 42 16.82 -8.86 5.34
CA ASP A 42 17.13 -10.28 5.34
C ASP A 42 16.70 -10.94 4.01
N LEU A 43 16.14 -10.14 3.09
CA LEU A 43 15.67 -10.57 1.78
C LEU A 43 16.58 -10.04 0.68
N ASN A 44 16.78 -10.83 -0.35
CA ASN A 44 17.44 -10.41 -1.57
C ASN A 44 16.42 -9.65 -2.44
N ILE A 45 16.54 -8.32 -2.50
CA ILE A 45 15.74 -7.47 -3.38
C ILE A 45 16.70 -6.64 -4.22
N GLN A 46 16.90 -7.07 -5.46
CA GLN A 46 17.83 -6.39 -6.37
C GLN A 46 17.28 -5.02 -6.77
N SER A 47 18.16 -4.07 -7.12
CA SER A 47 17.73 -2.74 -7.56
C SER A 47 16.88 -2.80 -8.82
N CYS A 48 15.74 -2.10 -8.83
CA CYS A 48 14.89 -2.04 -10.01
C CYS A 48 15.65 -1.42 -11.21
N ARG A 49 15.60 -2.07 -12.37
CA ARG A 49 16.27 -1.60 -13.60
C ARG A 49 15.45 -0.59 -14.42
N GLY A 50 14.20 -0.31 -14.01
CA GLY A 50 13.31 0.58 -14.77
C GLY A 50 12.94 0.08 -16.18
N CYS A 51 13.16 -1.20 -16.49
CA CYS A 51 13.07 -1.72 -17.86
C CYS A 51 11.64 -1.86 -18.43
N GLY A 52 10.59 -1.70 -17.62
CA GLY A 52 9.19 -1.76 -18.08
C GLY A 52 8.63 -3.14 -18.45
N ILE A 53 9.45 -4.21 -18.47
CA ILE A 53 9.03 -5.57 -18.85
C ILE A 53 7.84 -6.07 -18.01
N CYS A 54 7.77 -5.72 -16.73
CA CYS A 54 6.65 -6.10 -15.86
C CYS A 54 5.31 -5.48 -16.28
N LEU A 55 5.31 -4.35 -16.99
CA LEU A 55 4.12 -3.70 -17.53
C LEU A 55 3.77 -4.23 -18.94
N GLU A 56 4.80 -4.54 -19.73
CA GLU A 56 4.66 -5.02 -21.11
C GLU A 56 4.28 -6.50 -21.16
N ARG A 57 5.01 -7.38 -20.47
CA ARG A 57 4.86 -8.85 -20.60
C ARG A 57 4.35 -9.51 -19.33
N GLY A 58 4.63 -8.89 -18.19
CA GLY A 58 4.23 -9.37 -16.87
C GLY A 58 5.39 -9.52 -15.91
N GLU A 59 5.07 -9.50 -14.62
CA GLU A 59 6.00 -9.55 -13.49
C GLU A 59 6.83 -10.84 -13.45
N GLU A 60 6.30 -11.94 -13.98
CA GLU A 60 6.95 -13.24 -14.15
C GLU A 60 8.16 -13.17 -15.11
N TYR A 61 8.11 -12.24 -16.08
CA TYR A 61 9.18 -11.99 -17.06
C TYR A 61 10.25 -11.03 -16.54
N CYS A 62 10.17 -10.57 -15.29
CA CYS A 62 11.24 -9.76 -14.70
C CYS A 62 12.57 -10.53 -14.77
N PRO A 63 13.66 -9.93 -15.31
CA PRO A 63 14.96 -10.60 -15.45
C PRO A 63 15.67 -10.77 -14.10
N LEU A 64 15.22 -10.06 -13.08
CA LEU A 64 15.75 -10.12 -11.73
C LEU A 64 14.95 -11.14 -10.93
N LYS A 65 15.58 -12.31 -10.69
CA LYS A 65 15.05 -13.41 -9.87
C LYS A 65 15.54 -13.20 -8.44
N ASP A 66 14.61 -12.80 -7.58
CA ASP A 66 14.85 -12.31 -6.23
C ASP A 66 13.55 -12.44 -5.41
N ASP A 67 13.57 -12.04 -4.15
CA ASP A 67 12.50 -12.34 -3.19
C ASP A 67 11.26 -11.44 -3.32
N LYS A 68 11.17 -10.58 -4.35
CA LYS A 68 10.00 -9.69 -4.53
C LYS A 68 8.68 -10.46 -4.59
N THR A 69 8.69 -11.65 -5.20
CA THR A 69 7.49 -12.46 -5.42
C THR A 69 7.02 -13.04 -4.10
N VAL A 70 7.94 -13.52 -3.26
CA VAL A 70 7.63 -13.98 -1.89
C VAL A 70 6.95 -12.87 -1.07
N ILE A 71 7.44 -11.63 -1.17
CA ILE A 71 6.85 -10.49 -0.47
C ILE A 71 5.44 -10.20 -1.01
N PHE A 72 5.27 -10.19 -2.34
CA PHE A 72 3.97 -9.97 -2.98
C PHE A 72 2.94 -11.04 -2.58
N ASP A 73 3.33 -12.31 -2.58
CA ASP A 73 2.44 -13.43 -2.25
C ASP A 73 2.04 -13.38 -0.78
N LYS A 74 2.99 -13.07 0.12
CA LYS A 74 2.69 -12.89 1.54
C LYS A 74 1.73 -11.73 1.78
N MET A 75 1.91 -10.60 1.09
CA MET A 75 0.94 -9.50 1.14
C MET A 75 -0.44 -9.97 0.66
N SER A 76 -0.49 -10.65 -0.49
CA SER A 76 -1.75 -11.14 -1.09
C SER A 76 -2.50 -12.14 -0.23
N SER A 77 -1.78 -12.92 0.59
CA SER A 77 -2.36 -13.95 1.47
C SER A 77 -2.78 -13.43 2.86
N SER A 78 -2.60 -12.14 3.14
CA SER A 78 -2.85 -11.55 4.47
C SER A 78 -4.21 -10.86 4.55
N ASP A 79 -4.78 -10.77 5.76
CA ASP A 79 -5.94 -9.93 6.05
C ASP A 79 -5.54 -8.46 6.28
N GLY A 80 -4.29 -8.25 6.71
CA GLY A 80 -3.73 -6.93 6.95
C GLY A 80 -2.22 -6.87 6.83
N VAL A 81 -1.72 -5.71 6.38
CA VAL A 81 -0.30 -5.40 6.25
C VAL A 81 0.06 -4.22 7.15
N ILE A 82 1.06 -4.43 8.01
CA ILE A 82 1.74 -3.38 8.77
C ILE A 82 3.06 -3.07 8.04
N ILE A 83 3.19 -1.88 7.46
CA ILE A 83 4.47 -1.40 6.92
C ILE A 83 5.16 -0.51 7.96
N ALA A 84 6.28 -0.96 8.50
CA ALA A 84 6.96 -0.25 9.57
C ALA A 84 8.36 0.20 9.13
N VAL A 85 8.58 1.51 9.10
CA VAL A 85 9.80 2.10 8.55
C VAL A 85 10.38 3.19 9.46
N PRO A 86 11.70 3.31 9.58
CA PRO A 86 12.31 4.52 10.11
C PRO A 86 12.30 5.64 9.06
N ASN A 87 12.23 6.89 9.52
CA ASN A 87 12.52 8.07 8.72
C ASN A 87 14.05 8.20 8.58
N TYR A 88 14.56 7.95 7.39
CA TYR A 88 15.95 8.21 7.01
C TYR A 88 15.98 9.25 5.90
N SER A 89 16.62 10.39 6.18
CA SER A 89 16.72 11.53 5.26
C SER A 89 15.36 12.05 4.77
N LEU A 90 14.42 12.24 5.69
CA LEU A 90 13.05 12.72 5.43
C LEU A 90 12.25 11.80 4.50
N GLN A 91 12.64 10.52 4.42
CA GLN A 91 11.98 9.54 3.58
C GLN A 91 12.08 8.12 4.12
N ILE A 92 11.38 7.18 3.48
CA ILE A 92 11.49 5.75 3.75
C ILE A 92 12.90 5.23 3.42
N PRO A 93 13.37 4.14 4.05
CA PRO A 93 14.66 3.54 3.74
C PRO A 93 14.78 3.12 2.27
N ALA A 94 15.99 3.21 1.73
CA ALA A 94 16.27 2.88 0.33
C ALA A 94 15.80 1.46 -0.04
N ILE A 95 15.96 0.47 0.84
CA ILE A 95 15.49 -0.91 0.59
C ILE A 95 13.96 -1.00 0.48
N THR A 96 13.23 -0.21 1.28
CA THR A 96 11.76 -0.15 1.19
C THR A 96 11.33 0.56 -0.08
N LYS A 97 12.01 1.65 -0.46
CA LYS A 97 11.74 2.34 -1.71
C LYS A 97 12.04 1.45 -2.91
N ASN A 98 13.12 0.68 -2.86
CA ASN A 98 13.45 -0.30 -3.90
C ASN A 98 12.35 -1.35 -4.02
N LEU A 99 11.84 -1.92 -2.91
CA LEU A 99 10.68 -2.81 -2.97
C LEU A 99 9.49 -2.16 -3.70
N PHE A 100 9.17 -0.90 -3.41
CA PHE A 100 8.08 -0.19 -4.09
C PHE A 100 8.36 -0.03 -5.59
N ASP A 101 9.60 0.24 -5.98
CA ASP A 101 10.00 0.32 -7.39
C ASP A 101 9.92 -1.03 -8.10
N ARG A 102 10.28 -2.11 -7.39
CA ARG A 102 10.15 -3.50 -7.87
C ARG A 102 8.70 -3.91 -8.08
N LEU A 103 7.78 -3.33 -7.31
CA LEU A 103 6.34 -3.54 -7.38
C LEU A 103 5.60 -2.40 -8.13
N SER A 104 6.29 -1.62 -8.96
CA SER A 104 5.68 -0.51 -9.70
C SER A 104 4.48 -0.93 -10.56
N TYR A 105 4.47 -2.17 -11.06
CA TYR A 105 3.35 -2.71 -11.84
C TYR A 105 2.03 -2.78 -11.07
N VAL A 106 2.08 -2.81 -9.73
CA VAL A 106 0.88 -2.81 -8.87
C VAL A 106 0.17 -1.45 -8.90
N PHE A 107 0.86 -0.34 -9.22
CA PHE A 107 0.19 0.95 -9.48
C PHE A 107 -0.70 0.92 -10.73
N HIS A 108 -0.36 0.05 -11.69
CA HIS A 108 -1.12 -0.14 -12.92
C HIS A 108 -2.21 -1.19 -12.72
N ARG A 109 -1.92 -2.22 -11.93
CA ARG A 109 -2.78 -3.37 -11.69
C ARG A 109 -3.05 -3.54 -10.19
N PRO A 110 -3.77 -2.61 -9.53
CA PRO A 110 -4.06 -2.70 -8.11
C PRO A 110 -4.84 -3.98 -7.79
N CYS A 111 -4.52 -4.61 -6.66
CA CYS A 111 -5.07 -5.94 -6.35
C CYS A 111 -5.35 -6.19 -4.87
N PHE A 112 -4.92 -5.32 -3.94
CA PHE A 112 -5.04 -5.56 -2.50
C PHE A 112 -6.35 -5.01 -1.88
N PHE A 113 -7.45 -4.96 -2.64
CA PHE A 113 -8.73 -4.35 -2.25
C PHE A 113 -9.40 -4.95 -1.01
N HIS A 114 -9.01 -6.15 -0.62
CA HIS A 114 -9.55 -6.90 0.52
C HIS A 114 -8.56 -6.95 1.68
N ILE A 115 -7.53 -6.10 1.69
CA ILE A 115 -6.47 -6.18 2.70
C ILE A 115 -6.36 -4.83 3.41
N ALA A 116 -6.32 -4.85 4.74
CA ALA A 116 -6.09 -3.64 5.52
C ALA A 116 -4.62 -3.21 5.44
N TRP A 117 -4.35 -1.91 5.50
CA TRP A 117 -3.00 -1.37 5.49
C TRP A 117 -2.82 -0.33 6.59
N VAL A 118 -1.75 -0.46 7.37
CA VAL A 118 -1.39 0.54 8.39
C VAL A 118 0.12 0.82 8.35
N PRO A 119 0.54 2.07 8.13
CA PRO A 119 1.94 2.43 8.26
C PRO A 119 2.32 2.79 9.71
N ILE A 120 3.52 2.41 10.12
CA ILE A 120 4.14 2.82 11.38
C ILE A 120 5.47 3.47 11.05
N VAL A 121 5.69 4.70 11.52
CA VAL A 121 6.91 5.47 11.24
C VAL A 121 7.62 5.84 12.54
N THR A 122 8.92 5.61 12.61
CA THR A 122 9.75 6.11 13.73
C THR A 122 10.80 7.05 13.21
N GLU A 123 11.12 8.12 13.93
CA GLU A 123 12.12 9.09 13.49
C GLU A 123 12.98 9.63 14.63
N GLY A 124 14.04 10.38 14.29
CA GLY A 124 14.87 11.04 15.29
C GLY A 124 14.40 12.45 15.68
N ALA A 125 13.84 13.21 14.73
CA ALA A 125 13.57 14.65 14.94
C ALA A 125 12.21 15.10 14.38
N PHE A 126 12.06 15.20 13.06
CA PHE A 126 10.83 15.67 12.41
C PHE A 126 10.65 15.04 11.02
N GLY A 127 9.41 15.00 10.52
CA GLY A 127 9.08 14.63 9.14
C GLY A 127 8.19 13.40 8.94
N TYR A 128 7.89 12.62 9.99
CA TYR A 128 7.16 11.35 9.86
C TYR A 128 5.77 11.53 9.22
N LYS A 129 5.14 12.69 9.36
CA LYS A 129 3.80 12.97 8.83
C LYS A 129 3.78 12.88 7.30
N GLU A 130 4.80 13.41 6.62
CA GLU A 130 4.91 13.32 5.16
C GLU A 130 5.19 11.89 4.70
N ILE A 131 5.98 11.14 5.47
CA ILE A 131 6.24 9.72 5.22
C ILE A 131 4.96 8.87 5.38
N LEU A 132 4.17 9.12 6.44
CA LEU A 132 2.87 8.48 6.62
C LEU A 132 1.94 8.76 5.43
N LYS A 133 1.90 10.02 4.96
CA LYS A 133 1.10 10.41 3.80
C LYS A 133 1.57 9.69 2.53
N TYR A 134 2.88 9.60 2.31
CA TYR A 134 3.47 8.86 1.20
C TYR A 134 3.08 7.37 1.25
N LEU A 135 3.31 6.69 2.37
CA LEU A 135 2.97 5.27 2.54
C LEU A 135 1.48 4.99 2.36
N ASN A 136 0.61 5.85 2.90
CA ASN A 136 -0.83 5.75 2.68
C ASN A 136 -1.21 5.92 1.21
N THR A 137 -0.52 6.82 0.50
CA THR A 137 -0.74 7.04 -0.94
C THR A 137 -0.33 5.80 -1.74
N VAL A 138 0.84 5.22 -1.48
CA VAL A 138 1.28 3.97 -2.13
C VAL A 138 0.27 2.85 -1.87
N GLY A 139 -0.12 2.64 -0.61
CA GLY A 139 -1.13 1.63 -0.27
C GLY A 139 -2.46 1.86 -0.99
N GLU A 140 -2.92 3.12 -1.10
CA GLU A 140 -4.17 3.47 -1.78
C GLU A 140 -4.10 3.13 -3.27
N PHE A 141 -2.97 3.42 -3.91
CA PHE A 141 -2.75 3.10 -5.33
C PHE A 141 -2.59 1.61 -5.59
N TRP A 142 -2.09 0.83 -4.63
CA TRP A 142 -2.03 -0.64 -4.75
C TRP A 142 -3.37 -1.33 -4.43
N GLY A 143 -4.35 -0.57 -3.95
CA GLY A 143 -5.71 -1.01 -3.69
C GLY A 143 -6.05 -1.28 -2.24
N PHE A 144 -5.11 -1.14 -1.29
CA PHE A 144 -5.36 -1.45 0.12
C PHE A 144 -6.45 -0.60 0.76
N ASN A 145 -7.07 -1.16 1.79
CA ASN A 145 -7.94 -0.46 2.71
C ASN A 145 -7.15 0.25 3.79
N ILE A 146 -6.94 1.55 3.59
CA ILE A 146 -6.06 2.36 4.43
C ILE A 146 -6.64 2.61 5.83
N CYS A 147 -5.86 2.22 6.84
CA CYS A 147 -5.95 2.71 8.20
C CYS A 147 -4.91 3.83 8.40
N ARG A 148 -5.31 4.93 9.04
CA ARG A 148 -4.36 6.01 9.38
C ARG A 148 -3.33 5.47 10.37
N GLY A 149 -2.09 5.40 9.89
CA GLY A 149 -0.92 5.00 10.65
C GLY A 149 -0.53 5.93 11.79
N VAL A 150 0.54 5.55 12.49
CA VAL A 150 1.10 6.29 13.63
C VAL A 150 2.58 6.57 13.43
N GLY A 151 3.03 7.70 13.97
CA GLY A 151 4.41 8.14 13.88
C GLY A 151 4.94 8.61 15.23
N PHE A 152 6.20 8.29 15.52
CA PHE A 152 6.84 8.62 16.80
C PHE A 152 8.23 9.22 16.59
N THR A 153 8.46 10.37 17.22
CA THR A 153 9.77 11.01 17.33
C THR A 153 10.49 10.42 18.54
N MET A 154 11.61 9.77 18.29
CA MET A 154 12.40 9.03 19.26
C MET A 154 13.87 9.41 19.07
N PRO A 155 14.35 10.50 19.70
CA PRO A 155 15.73 10.98 19.54
C PRO A 155 16.77 9.96 20.00
N ASN A 156 18.02 10.11 19.54
CA ASN A 156 19.16 9.28 19.94
C ASN A 156 19.81 9.71 21.26
N TYR A 157 19.17 10.61 22.00
CA TYR A 157 19.62 11.13 23.29
C TYR A 157 18.50 10.99 24.33
N GLU A 158 18.86 10.98 25.60
CA GLU A 158 17.91 10.92 26.70
C GLU A 158 17.05 12.19 26.76
N VAL A 159 15.76 12.00 26.96
CA VAL A 159 14.80 13.09 27.12
C VAL A 159 14.12 12.89 28.45
N ASN A 160 14.11 13.92 29.32
CA ASN A 160 13.50 13.89 30.64
C ASN A 160 11.96 13.95 30.63
N VAL A 161 11.32 13.58 29.51
CA VAL A 161 9.87 13.63 29.34
C VAL A 161 9.37 12.22 29.08
N ASP A 162 8.69 11.64 30.07
CA ASP A 162 7.98 10.37 29.89
C ASP A 162 6.68 10.62 29.12
N ASN A 163 6.66 10.18 27.86
CA ASN A 163 5.49 10.25 26.99
C ASN A 163 4.89 8.86 26.74
N THR A 164 5.21 7.88 27.59
CA THR A 164 4.83 6.47 27.38
C THR A 164 3.31 6.30 27.33
N ASP A 165 2.55 6.95 28.20
CA ASP A 165 1.08 6.88 28.19
C ASP A 165 0.45 7.43 26.92
N ILE A 166 0.95 8.57 26.43
CA ILE A 166 0.47 9.19 25.19
C ILE A 166 0.80 8.29 24.00
N MET A 167 1.99 7.69 24.00
CA MET A 167 2.40 6.73 22.98
C MET A 167 1.50 5.49 22.99
N ASN A 168 1.31 4.87 24.16
CA ASN A 168 0.44 3.72 24.38
C ASN A 168 -0.98 3.98 23.90
N LYS A 169 -1.57 5.12 24.28
CA LYS A 169 -2.90 5.52 23.82
C LYS A 169 -2.97 5.62 22.29
N LYS A 170 -2.02 6.30 21.64
CA LYS A 170 -1.99 6.43 20.18
C LYS A 170 -1.83 5.09 19.48
N ILE A 171 -0.99 4.21 20.00
CA ILE A 171 -0.78 2.85 19.47
C ILE A 171 -2.08 2.05 19.61
N GLY A 172 -2.69 2.02 20.79
CA GLY A 172 -3.93 1.30 21.05
C GLY A 172 -5.10 1.77 20.17
N GLU A 173 -5.29 3.08 20.02
CA GLU A 173 -6.30 3.63 19.11
C GLU A 173 -6.05 3.24 17.65
N ALA A 174 -4.79 3.18 17.21
CA ALA A 174 -4.45 2.76 15.85
C ALA A 174 -4.63 1.26 15.63
N ALA A 175 -4.26 0.43 16.60
CA ALA A 175 -4.48 -1.01 16.60
C ALA A 175 -5.98 -1.34 16.53
N LYS A 176 -6.81 -0.66 17.33
CA LYS A 176 -8.27 -0.77 17.28
C LYS A 176 -8.82 -0.48 15.87
N ARG A 177 -8.46 0.66 15.29
CA ARG A 177 -8.91 1.03 13.94
C ARG A 177 -8.44 0.03 12.87
N PHE A 178 -7.24 -0.52 13.03
CA PHE A 178 -6.71 -1.52 12.11
C PHE A 178 -7.48 -2.85 12.22
N TYR A 179 -7.74 -3.32 13.44
CA TYR A 179 -8.59 -4.49 13.68
C TYR A 179 -9.99 -4.32 13.09
N GLU A 180 -10.67 -3.22 13.39
CA GLU A 180 -11.98 -2.90 12.82
C GLU A 180 -11.95 -2.85 11.30
N LYS A 181 -10.84 -2.39 10.70
CA LYS A 181 -10.67 -2.37 9.25
C LYS A 181 -10.53 -3.77 8.66
N MET A 182 -9.78 -4.66 9.31
CA MET A 182 -9.63 -6.06 8.89
C MET A 182 -10.95 -6.81 9.01
N VAL A 183 -11.69 -6.67 10.11
CA VAL A 183 -12.98 -7.36 10.29
C VAL A 183 -14.08 -6.78 9.40
N GLY A 184 -14.09 -5.45 9.25
CA GLY A 184 -15.11 -4.70 8.52
C GLY A 184 -14.87 -4.56 7.02
N LEU A 185 -14.06 -5.44 6.41
CA LEU A 185 -13.73 -5.37 4.98
C LEU A 185 -15.00 -5.50 4.12
N LYS A 186 -15.46 -4.35 3.65
CA LYS A 186 -16.47 -4.20 2.60
C LYS A 186 -15.81 -3.50 1.44
N SER A 187 -16.25 -3.75 0.20
CA SER A 187 -15.86 -2.99 -0.99
C SER A 187 -16.49 -1.58 -0.94
N PRO A 188 -15.80 -0.54 -0.44
CA PRO A 188 -16.46 0.74 -0.20
C PRO A 188 -16.70 1.48 -1.53
N SER A 189 -17.73 2.31 -1.59
CA SER A 189 -17.92 3.24 -2.71
C SER A 189 -16.73 4.20 -2.81
N PRO A 190 -16.03 4.30 -3.95
CA PRO A 190 -14.86 5.15 -4.08
C PRO A 190 -15.23 6.62 -3.87
N ASN A 191 -14.32 7.38 -3.26
CA ASN A 191 -14.43 8.83 -3.27
C ASN A 191 -14.22 9.37 -4.71
N LEU A 192 -14.49 10.66 -4.92
CA LEU A 192 -14.46 11.24 -6.26
C LEU A 192 -13.06 11.16 -6.89
N LYS A 193 -11.99 11.44 -6.12
CA LYS A 193 -10.60 11.37 -6.59
C LYS A 193 -10.27 9.96 -7.12
N LYS A 194 -10.57 8.92 -6.33
CA LYS A 194 -10.37 7.52 -6.71
C LYS A 194 -11.13 7.15 -7.98
N LEU A 195 -12.37 7.59 -8.10
CA LEU A 195 -13.20 7.32 -9.26
C LEU A 195 -12.64 8.01 -10.52
N VAL A 196 -12.24 9.28 -10.42
CA VAL A 196 -11.64 10.03 -11.53
C VAL A 196 -10.37 9.34 -12.01
N ILE A 197 -9.46 8.97 -11.09
CA ILE A 197 -8.22 8.26 -11.44
C ILE A 197 -8.54 6.94 -12.16
N PHE A 198 -9.43 6.13 -11.60
CA PHE A 198 -9.82 4.86 -12.23
C PHE A 198 -10.37 5.06 -13.65
N ARG A 199 -11.36 5.96 -13.82
CA ARG A 199 -12.02 6.19 -15.11
C ARG A 199 -11.04 6.70 -16.16
N PHE A 200 -10.14 7.60 -15.76
CA PHE A 200 -9.09 8.13 -16.62
C PHE A 200 -8.12 7.03 -17.06
N VAL A 201 -7.51 6.31 -16.11
CA VAL A 201 -6.52 5.25 -16.39
C VAL A 201 -7.13 4.12 -17.21
N ARG A 202 -8.32 3.65 -16.85
CA ARG A 202 -9.07 2.62 -17.60
C ARG A 202 -9.29 3.04 -19.05
N THR A 203 -9.70 4.29 -19.27
CA THR A 203 -9.95 4.79 -20.62
C THR A 203 -8.64 4.84 -21.42
N LEU A 204 -7.55 5.37 -20.85
CA LEU A 204 -6.24 5.36 -21.53
C LEU A 204 -5.79 3.94 -21.88
N HIS A 205 -5.97 2.98 -20.97
CA HIS A 205 -5.63 1.58 -21.24
C HIS A 205 -6.46 0.98 -22.39
N SER A 206 -7.72 1.37 -22.55
CA SER A 206 -8.57 0.87 -23.64
C SER A 206 -8.11 1.31 -25.05
N PHE A 207 -7.29 2.37 -25.12
CA PHE A 207 -6.73 2.91 -26.37
C PHE A 207 -5.32 2.44 -26.68
N LYS A 208 -4.73 1.54 -25.87
CA LYS A 208 -3.43 0.95 -26.22
C LYS A 208 -3.54 0.24 -27.57
N THR A 209 -2.70 0.65 -28.53
CA THR A 209 -2.64 0.09 -29.88
C THR A 209 -2.16 -1.36 -29.83
N ASN A 210 -1.14 -1.63 -29.03
CA ASN A 210 -0.69 -2.99 -28.75
C ASN A 210 -1.50 -3.60 -27.60
N LYS A 211 -2.41 -4.51 -27.96
CA LYS A 211 -3.26 -5.24 -27.01
C LYS A 211 -2.51 -6.38 -26.30
N GLU A 212 -1.32 -6.76 -26.73
CA GLU A 212 -0.53 -7.83 -26.11
C GLU A 212 0.08 -7.41 -24.77
N TYR A 213 0.12 -6.11 -24.47
CA TYR A 213 0.62 -5.60 -23.19
C TYR A 213 -0.11 -6.26 -22.01
N ARG A 214 0.64 -6.72 -21.01
CA ARG A 214 0.09 -7.37 -19.81
C ARG A 214 -0.93 -6.50 -19.10
N ASP A 215 -0.67 -5.19 -18.97
CA ASP A 215 -1.65 -4.26 -18.39
C ASP A 215 -2.99 -4.27 -19.14
N TYR A 216 -2.98 -4.33 -20.47
CA TYR A 216 -4.21 -4.38 -21.27
C TYR A 216 -4.95 -5.70 -21.03
N GLN A 217 -4.22 -6.82 -21.12
CA GLN A 217 -4.79 -8.15 -20.91
C GLN A 217 -5.38 -8.28 -19.49
N TYR A 218 -4.68 -7.78 -18.48
CA TYR A 218 -5.17 -7.78 -17.10
C TYR A 218 -6.48 -6.99 -16.94
N TYR A 219 -6.58 -5.80 -17.54
CA TYR A 219 -7.83 -5.02 -17.52
C TYR A 219 -8.97 -5.75 -18.24
N LYS A 220 -8.66 -6.44 -19.35
CA LYS A 220 -9.63 -7.25 -20.10
C LYS A 220 -10.12 -8.44 -19.27
N GLU A 221 -9.19 -9.21 -18.69
CA GLU A 221 -9.45 -10.37 -17.82
C GLU A 221 -10.32 -9.99 -16.61
N ARG A 222 -10.06 -8.83 -16.01
CA ARG A 222 -10.86 -8.32 -14.88
C ARG A 222 -12.19 -7.68 -15.29
N GLY A 223 -12.48 -7.57 -16.60
CA GLY A 223 -13.67 -6.90 -17.11
C GLY A 223 -13.68 -5.39 -16.82
N TRP A 224 -12.54 -4.79 -16.49
CA TRP A 224 -12.48 -3.44 -15.97
C TRP A 224 -12.86 -2.38 -17.00
N PHE A 225 -12.63 -2.62 -18.28
CA PHE A 225 -13.04 -1.71 -19.36
C PHE A 225 -14.54 -1.37 -19.34
N ASN A 226 -15.37 -2.32 -18.91
CA ASN A 226 -16.83 -2.14 -18.84
C ASN A 226 -17.34 -1.85 -17.41
N SER A 227 -16.47 -2.00 -16.40
CA SER A 227 -16.84 -1.79 -15.00
C SER A 227 -16.93 -0.31 -14.60
N VAL A 228 -17.73 0.00 -13.59
CA VAL A 228 -17.80 1.36 -13.03
C VAL A 228 -16.65 1.67 -12.05
N TYR A 229 -16.04 0.63 -11.47
CA TYR A 229 -14.88 0.69 -10.58
C TYR A 229 -14.16 -0.68 -10.55
N TYR A 230 -13.01 -0.78 -9.88
CA TYR A 230 -12.20 -2.01 -9.81
C TYR A 230 -12.93 -3.25 -9.27
N TYR A 231 -14.04 -3.05 -8.56
CA TYR A 231 -14.88 -4.09 -7.97
C TYR A 231 -16.34 -3.64 -8.07
N ASP A 232 -17.28 -4.57 -7.86
CA ASP A 232 -18.71 -4.26 -7.93
C ASP A 232 -19.11 -3.29 -6.80
N VAL A 233 -19.66 -2.15 -7.20
CA VAL A 233 -20.08 -1.10 -6.27
C VAL A 233 -21.15 -0.21 -6.87
N LYS A 234 -22.17 0.09 -6.05
CA LYS A 234 -23.21 1.04 -6.44
C LYS A 234 -22.68 2.48 -6.34
N LEU A 235 -22.58 3.15 -7.49
CA LEU A 235 -22.29 4.59 -7.56
C LEU A 235 -23.58 5.40 -7.57
N SER A 236 -23.58 6.52 -6.85
CA SER A 236 -24.64 7.53 -6.92
C SER A 236 -24.71 8.19 -8.31
N LEU A 237 -25.87 8.73 -8.66
CA LEU A 237 -26.09 9.36 -9.97
C LEU A 237 -25.04 10.44 -10.31
N PRO A 238 -24.67 11.37 -9.39
CA PRO A 238 -23.64 12.37 -9.67
C PRO A 238 -22.27 11.76 -10.00
N LYS A 239 -21.87 10.71 -9.25
CA LYS A 239 -20.60 10.00 -9.50
C LYS A 239 -20.60 9.33 -10.87
N ARG A 240 -21.73 8.75 -11.30
CA ARG A 240 -21.87 8.15 -12.64
C ARG A 240 -21.71 9.20 -13.74
N MET A 241 -22.36 10.36 -13.59
CA MET A 241 -22.25 11.46 -14.55
C MET A 241 -20.82 11.99 -14.66
N ILE A 242 -20.14 12.22 -13.53
CA ILE A 242 -18.73 12.66 -13.53
C ILE A 242 -17.85 11.59 -14.18
N GLY A 243 -18.05 10.31 -13.86
CA GLY A 243 -17.31 9.21 -14.48
C GLY A 243 -17.44 9.18 -16.00
N ALA A 244 -18.63 9.43 -16.53
CA ALA A 244 -18.86 9.52 -17.98
C ALA A 244 -18.20 10.76 -18.61
N LEU A 245 -18.15 11.89 -17.89
CA LEU A 245 -17.43 13.08 -18.35
C LEU A 245 -15.92 12.84 -18.42
N ILE A 246 -15.34 12.19 -17.41
CA ILE A 246 -13.91 11.85 -17.39
C ILE A 246 -13.54 10.93 -18.55
N ASP A 247 -14.38 9.94 -18.88
CA ASP A 247 -14.14 9.08 -20.06
C ASP A 247 -14.07 9.92 -21.33
N LYS A 248 -14.98 10.89 -21.53
CA LYS A 248 -14.94 11.81 -22.69
C LYS A 248 -13.67 12.66 -22.74
N ILE A 249 -13.16 13.11 -21.59
CA ILE A 249 -11.92 13.90 -21.51
C ILE A 249 -10.71 13.01 -21.85
N ALA A 250 -10.62 11.83 -21.24
CA ALA A 250 -9.54 10.88 -21.52
C ALA A 250 -9.55 10.42 -22.99
N LEU A 251 -10.74 10.21 -23.57
CA LEU A 251 -10.94 9.93 -25.00
C LEU A 251 -10.36 11.02 -25.91
N ARG A 252 -10.61 12.29 -25.58
CA ARG A 252 -10.07 13.43 -26.35
C ARG A 252 -8.56 13.51 -26.25
N GLN A 253 -7.98 13.18 -25.10
CA GLN A 253 -6.54 13.19 -24.89
C GLN A 253 -5.84 12.04 -25.61
N ALA A 254 -6.42 10.84 -25.63
CA ALA A 254 -5.85 9.68 -26.32
C ALA A 254 -5.85 9.79 -27.86
N ARG A 255 -6.61 10.74 -28.42
CA ARG A 255 -6.68 11.02 -29.87
C ARG A 255 -5.71 12.12 -30.32
N LYS A 256 -5.07 12.82 -29.39
CA LYS A 256 -4.01 13.80 -29.68
C LYS A 256 -2.66 13.11 -29.65
#